data_AF-A0A7C0UP80-F1
#
_entry.id   AF-A0A7C0UP80-F1
#
_cell.length_a   1.000
_cell.length_b   1.000
_cell.length_c   1.000
_cell.angle_alpha   90.00
_cell.angle_beta   90.00
_cell.angle_gamma   90.00
#
_symmetry.space_group_name_H-M   'P 1'
#
loop_
_entity.id
_entity.type
_entity.pdbx_description
1 polymer ?
#
loop_
_entity_poly.entity_id
_entity_poly.type
_entity_poly.pdbx_seq_one_letter_code
_entity_poly.pdbx_strand_id
1 'polypeptide(L)'
;MTLLKYIVKVPSGPGGPKLIDVLEMLRYSKDVVLEIKSTEPLTFVVGHEISGNRFKERLKFFREHILGRWKQFGFEIELTEDTDFLFQTAEENYP
;
A
#
# COMPACT_ATOMS: atom_id res chain seq x y z
N MET A 1 -9.55 -14.79 -3.93
CA MET A 1 -9.13 -13.40 -4.19
C MET A 1 -8.94 -12.77 -2.82
N THR A 2 -7.78 -12.14 -2.58
CA THR A 2 -7.47 -11.49 -1.30
C THR A 2 -7.18 -10.02 -1.57
N LEU A 3 -7.81 -9.13 -0.82
CA LEU A 3 -7.60 -7.68 -0.93
C LEU A 3 -6.73 -7.23 0.25
N LEU A 4 -5.49 -6.84 -0.02
CA LEU A 4 -4.60 -6.29 0.98
C LEU A 4 -4.93 -4.82 1.19
N LYS A 5 -5.34 -4.45 2.40
CA LYS A 5 -5.69 -3.07 2.74
C LYS A 5 -4.53 -2.39 3.43
N TYR A 6 -4.30 -1.14 3.08
CA TYR A 6 -3.28 -0.32 3.71
C TYR A 6 -3.62 1.16 3.55
N ILE A 7 -2.93 1.98 4.34
CA ILE A 7 -3.16 3.41 4.46
C ILE A 7 -1.95 4.12 3.87
N VAL A 8 -2.21 5.08 2.98
CA VAL A 8 -1.23 6.01 2.43
C VAL A 8 -1.55 7.39 2.97
N LYS A 9 -0.62 8.01 3.70
CA LYS A 9 -0.74 9.40 4.13
C LYS A 9 0.16 10.27 3.27
N VAL A 10 -0.40 11.35 2.76
CA VAL A 10 0.29 12.33 1.91
C VAL A 10 0.82 13.45 2.80
N PRO A 11 2.14 13.53 3.03
CA PRO A 11 2.69 14.58 3.87
C PRO A 11 2.33 15.97 3.35
N SER A 12 1.91 16.86 4.25
CA SER A 12 1.72 18.27 3.93
C SER A 12 3.02 19.05 4.18
N GLY A 13 3.52 19.76 3.16
CA GLY A 13 4.70 20.59 3.32
C GLY A 13 5.30 21.10 2.01
N PRO A 14 6.11 22.18 2.04
CA PRO A 14 6.81 22.68 0.86
C PRO A 14 7.79 21.63 0.33
N GLY A 15 7.57 21.16 -0.91
CA GLY A 15 8.38 20.11 -1.53
C GLY A 15 7.95 18.67 -1.20
N GLY A 16 6.85 18.47 -0.45
CA GLY A 16 6.23 17.16 -0.26
C GLY A 16 5.60 16.60 -1.54
N PRO A 17 5.30 15.29 -1.57
CA PRO A 17 4.68 14.66 -2.74
C PRO A 17 3.33 15.29 -3.06
N LYS A 18 3.10 15.49 -4.35
CA LYS A 18 1.93 16.16 -4.89
C LYS A 18 0.83 15.15 -5.18
N LEU A 19 -0.40 15.64 -5.35
CA LEU A 19 -1.53 14.79 -5.74
C LEU A 19 -1.27 14.02 -7.05
N ILE A 20 -0.49 14.60 -7.98
CA ILE A 20 -0.11 13.91 -9.22
C ILE A 20 0.72 12.64 -8.95
N ASP A 21 1.59 12.67 -7.93
CA ASP A 21 2.42 11.54 -7.54
C ASP A 21 1.55 10.40 -6.98
N VAL A 22 0.46 10.75 -6.28
CA VAL A 22 -0.54 9.77 -5.82
C VAL A 22 -1.22 9.10 -7.01
N LEU A 23 -1.61 9.86 -8.03
CA LEU A 23 -2.25 9.32 -9.23
C LEU A 23 -1.30 8.41 -10.03
N GLU A 24 -0.03 8.79 -10.15
CA GLU A 24 1.00 7.95 -10.78
C GLU A 24 1.20 6.65 -10.02
N MET A 25 1.24 6.72 -8.68
CA MET A 25 1.37 5.55 -7.83
C MET A 25 0.17 4.61 -7.93
N LEU A 26 -1.07 5.13 -7.86
CA LEU A 26 -2.29 4.33 -8.04
C LEU A 26 -2.32 3.63 -9.40
N ARG A 27 -1.88 4.31 -10.46
CA ARG A 27 -1.75 3.71 -11.80
C ARG A 27 -0.71 2.60 -11.83
N TYR A 28 0.45 2.80 -11.20
CA TYR A 28 1.53 1.81 -11.14
C TYR A 28 1.12 0.57 -10.36
N SER A 29 0.60 0.75 -9.15
CA SER A 29 0.25 -0.34 -8.25
C SER A 29 -1.03 -1.08 -8.67
N LYS A 30 -1.86 -0.44 -9.48
CA LYS A 30 -3.22 -0.90 -9.84
C LYS A 30 -4.11 -1.06 -8.60
N ASP A 31 -3.85 -0.25 -7.58
CA ASP A 31 -4.68 -0.26 -6.39
C ASP A 31 -6.02 0.42 -6.65
N VAL A 32 -7.01 -0.01 -5.89
CA VAL A 32 -8.29 0.67 -5.80
C VAL A 32 -8.30 1.57 -4.58
N VAL A 33 -8.79 2.79 -4.74
CA VAL A 33 -9.06 3.69 -3.61
C VAL A 33 -10.39 3.26 -2.99
N LEU A 34 -10.34 2.91 -1.71
CA LEU A 34 -11.51 2.46 -0.93
C LEU A 34 -12.15 3.63 -0.19
N GLU A 35 -11.32 4.54 0.33
CA GLU A 35 -11.76 5.70 1.10
C GLU A 35 -10.73 6.82 0.96
N ILE A 36 -11.20 8.07 0.95
CA ILE A 36 -10.34 9.27 1.04
C ILE A 36 -10.79 10.05 2.28
N LYS A 37 -9.86 10.28 3.19
CA LYS A 37 -10.06 11.13 4.37
C LYS A 37 -9.34 12.45 4.13
N SER A 38 -10.10 13.51 3.92
CA SER A 38 -9.60 14.88 3.69
C SER A 38 -9.06 15.57 4.96
N THR A 39 -8.61 14.79 5.94
CA THR A 39 -7.88 15.28 7.11
C THR A 39 -6.50 15.78 6.69
N GLU A 40 -5.79 16.46 7.59
CA GLU A 40 -4.37 16.77 7.40
C GLU A 40 -3.54 15.81 8.28
N PRO A 41 -2.66 14.97 7.70
CA PRO A 41 -2.38 14.81 6.26
C PRO A 41 -3.52 14.12 5.49
N LEU A 42 -3.62 14.44 4.20
CA LEU A 42 -4.59 13.80 3.29
C LEU A 42 -4.31 12.31 3.26
N THR A 43 -5.33 11.50 3.56
CA THR A 43 -5.16 10.06 3.76
C THR A 43 -6.00 9.26 2.78
N PHE A 44 -5.38 8.27 2.14
CA PHE A 44 -6.03 7.31 1.26
C PHE A 44 -6.02 5.93 1.90
N VAL A 45 -7.19 5.30 1.99
CA VAL A 45 -7.29 3.87 2.25
C VAL A 45 -7.34 3.17 0.90
N VAL A 46 -6.38 2.29 0.65
CA VAL A 46 -6.20 1.63 -0.64
C VAL A 46 -6.25 0.12 -0.48
N GLY A 47 -6.70 -0.55 -1.53
CA GLY A 47 -6.76 -2.00 -1.64
C GLY A 47 -5.93 -2.50 -2.81
N HIS A 48 -5.03 -3.44 -2.54
CA HIS A 48 -4.27 -4.17 -3.56
C HIS A 48 -4.83 -5.58 -3.72
N GLU A 49 -5.34 -5.90 -4.90
CA GLU A 49 -5.86 -7.23 -5.17
C GLU A 49 -4.72 -8.21 -5.47
N ILE A 50 -4.67 -9.31 -4.72
CA ILE A 50 -3.86 -10.47 -5.06
C ILE A 50 -4.74 -11.69 -5.35
N SER A 51 -4.46 -12.34 -6.47
CA SER A 51 -5.22 -13.49 -6.95
C SER A 51 -4.30 -14.58 -7.52
N GLY A 52 -4.80 -15.82 -7.52
CA GLY A 52 -4.09 -16.99 -8.04
C GLY A 52 -3.20 -17.71 -7.02
N ASN A 53 -2.51 -18.76 -7.51
CA ASN A 53 -1.89 -19.78 -6.66
C ASN A 53 -0.50 -19.40 -6.11
N ARG A 54 0.05 -18.25 -6.54
CA ARG A 54 1.38 -17.74 -6.15
C ARG A 54 1.27 -16.68 -5.06
N PHE A 55 0.55 -17.00 -3.98
CA PHE A 55 0.24 -16.04 -2.92
C PHE A 55 1.51 -15.44 -2.29
N LYS A 56 2.51 -16.27 -1.94
CA LYS A 56 3.77 -15.83 -1.31
C LYS A 56 4.56 -14.85 -2.19
N GLU A 57 4.78 -15.20 -3.46
CA GLU A 57 5.52 -14.36 -4.41
C GLU A 57 4.84 -13.00 -4.60
N ARG A 58 3.51 -12.99 -4.65
CA ARG A 58 2.70 -11.77 -4.78
C ARG A 58 2.73 -10.93 -3.51
N LEU A 59 2.67 -11.56 -2.33
CA LEU A 59 2.77 -10.86 -1.06
C LEU A 59 4.15 -10.23 -0.88
N LYS A 60 5.22 -10.96 -1.23
CA LYS A 60 6.59 -10.43 -1.27
C LYS A 60 6.71 -9.26 -2.25
N PHE A 61 6.21 -9.43 -3.47
CA PHE A 61 6.19 -8.36 -4.48
C PHE A 61 5.45 -7.12 -3.98
N PHE A 62 4.28 -7.30 -3.36
CA PHE A 62 3.51 -6.21 -2.79
C PHE A 62 4.32 -5.46 -1.72
N ARG A 63 4.97 -6.17 -0.80
CA ARG A 63 5.80 -5.55 0.24
C ARG A 63 6.98 -4.77 -0.32
N GLU A 64 7.75 -5.41 -1.19
CA GLU A 64 9.03 -4.86 -1.65
C GLU A 64 8.83 -3.78 -2.72
N HIS A 65 7.89 -3.98 -3.64
CA HIS A 65 7.73 -3.13 -4.81
C HIS A 65 6.54 -2.17 -4.75
N ILE A 66 5.45 -2.53 -4.06
CA ILE A 66 4.29 -1.62 -3.93
C ILE A 66 4.50 -0.71 -2.72
N LEU A 67 4.55 -1.28 -1.52
CA LEU A 67 4.76 -0.50 -0.29
C LEU A 67 6.11 0.23 -0.30
N GLY A 68 7.17 -0.44 -0.76
CA GLY A 68 8.49 0.15 -0.89
C GLY A 68 8.50 1.38 -1.81
N ARG A 69 7.75 1.33 -2.92
CA ARG A 69 7.71 2.45 -3.88
C ARG A 69 6.90 3.64 -3.37
N TRP A 70 5.78 3.41 -2.68
CA TRP A 70 5.08 4.50 -1.99
C TRP A 70 6.02 5.24 -1.02
N LYS A 71 6.78 4.50 -0.22
CA LYS A 71 7.78 5.09 0.69
C LYS A 71 8.86 5.87 -0.06
N GLN A 72 9.33 5.37 -1.22
CA GLN A 72 10.34 6.06 -2.06
C GLN A 72 9.83 7.40 -2.61
N PHE A 73 8.53 7.53 -2.86
CA PHE A 73 7.89 8.79 -3.24
C PHE A 73 7.67 9.75 -2.06
N GLY A 74 8.09 9.35 -0.85
CA GLY A 74 7.97 10.16 0.35
C GLY A 74 6.62 10.04 1.05
N PHE A 75 5.78 9.06 0.69
CA PHE A 75 4.52 8.82 1.38
C PHE A 75 4.73 7.99 2.66
N GLU A 76 3.93 8.27 3.69
CA GLU A 76 3.87 7.42 4.88
C GLU A 76 2.88 6.30 4.66
N ILE A 77 3.28 5.09 5.06
CA ILE A 77 2.51 3.86 4.84
C ILE A 77 2.24 3.17 6.16
N GLU A 78 0.98 2.83 6.40
CA GLU A 78 0.55 2.02 7.53
C GLU A 78 -0.24 0.81 7.04
N LEU A 79 0.05 -0.36 7.60
CA LEU A 79 -0.69 -1.58 7.31
C LEU A 79 -1.92 -1.67 8.21
N THR A 80 -3.00 -2.24 7.69
CA THR A 80 -4.10 -2.68 8.54
C THR A 80 -3.71 -3.96 9.27
N GLU A 81 -4.33 -4.23 10.42
CA GLU A 81 -4.08 -5.45 11.23
C GLU A 81 -4.17 -6.73 10.38
N ASP A 82 -5.20 -6.85 9.54
CA ASP A 82 -5.37 -8.00 8.64
C ASP A 82 -4.18 -8.21 7.68
N THR A 83 -3.65 -7.12 7.11
CA THR A 83 -2.56 -7.19 6.14
C THR A 83 -1.24 -7.51 6.84
N ASP A 84 -1.03 -6.95 8.03
CA ASP A 84 0.14 -7.23 8.85
C ASP A 84 0.15 -8.69 9.31
N PHE A 85 -0.98 -9.21 9.78
CA PHE A 85 -1.14 -10.61 10.14
C PHE A 85 -0.83 -11.56 8.98
N LEU A 86 -1.27 -11.21 7.75
CA LEU A 86 -0.94 -12.00 6.56
C LEU A 86 0.55 -12.02 6.25
N PHE A 87 1.27 -10.92 6.48
CA PHE A 87 2.73 -10.91 6.36
C PHE A 87 3.40 -11.82 7.37
N GLN A 88 3.05 -11.68 8.65
CA GLN A 88 3.61 -12.50 9.73
C GLN A 88 3.37 -13.99 9.48
N THR A 89 2.14 -14.36 9.10
CA THR A 89 1.77 -15.74 8.77
C THR A 89 2.61 -16.27 7.60
N ALA A 90 2.86 -15.47 6.57
CA ALA A 90 3.64 -15.90 5.42
C ALA A 90 5.14 -16.08 5.74
N GLU A 91 5.68 -15.30 6.67
CA GLU A 91 7.06 -15.42 7.15
C GLU A 91 7.24 -16.66 8.05
N GLU A 92 6.34 -16.89 9.00
CA GLU A 92 6.43 -18.00 9.95
C GLU A 92 6.28 -19.37 9.28
N ASN A 93 5.38 -19.49 8.31
CA ASN A 93 5.09 -20.77 7.67
C ASN A 93 6.08 -21.13 6.56
N TYR A 94 6.94 -20.19 6.13
CA TYR A 94 7.84 -20.40 4.99
C TYR A 94 9.13 -19.56 5.08
N PRO A 95 10.07 -19.90 5.99
CA PRO A 95 11.36 -19.20 6.16
C PRO A 95 12.23 -19.19 4.89
#